data_AF-K0IJI3-F1
#
_entry.id   AF-K0IJI3-F1
#
_cell.length_a   1.000
_cell.length_b   1.000
_cell.length_c   1.000
_cell.angle_alpha   90.00
_cell.angle_beta   90.00
_cell.angle_gamma   90.00
#
_symmetry.space_group_name_H-M   'P 1'
#
loop_
_entity.id
_entity.type
_entity.pdbx_description
1 polymer ?
#
loop_
_entity_poly.entity_id
_entity_poly.type
_entity_poly.pdbx_seq_one_letter_code
_entity_poly.pdbx_strand_id
1 'polypeptide(L)'
;MTASQGEGTFFPLFTIISNNFNKDLYIVKHIFSGFEKLNHTENGFKLSERAEMAAGWWFYDIYVSRDFVTKIFQQLLPEGVRDKKSATIKITDAFQDQLRKHGSEAKIKMHGDIPFAATWWAWLMR
;
A
#
# COMPACT_ATOMS: atom_id res chain seq x y z
N MET A 1 23.47 -23.76 5.46
CA MET A 1 22.59 -23.14 6.45
C MET A 1 23.26 -21.89 6.96
N THR A 2 22.82 -20.73 6.50
CA THR A 2 23.15 -19.41 7.07
C THR A 2 21.98 -18.49 6.70
N ALA A 3 20.98 -18.43 7.57
CA ALA A 3 19.92 -17.44 7.47
C ALA A 3 20.52 -16.09 7.89
N SER A 4 20.66 -15.19 6.92
CA SER A 4 21.04 -13.80 7.16
C SER A 4 19.96 -13.11 8.00
N GLN A 5 20.42 -12.31 8.96
CA GLN A 5 19.65 -11.66 9.99
C GLN A 5 18.71 -10.57 9.42
N GLY A 6 17.48 -10.51 9.93
CA GLY A 6 16.74 -9.25 10.11
C GLY A 6 15.89 -8.71 8.94
N GLU A 7 15.20 -9.52 8.14
CA GLU A 7 14.16 -8.97 7.27
C GLU A 7 12.84 -8.83 8.04
N GLY A 8 12.45 -7.59 8.34
CA GLY A 8 11.08 -7.30 8.77
C GLY A 8 10.11 -7.89 7.72
N THR A 9 9.17 -8.71 8.15
CA THR A 9 8.27 -9.41 7.21
C THR A 9 7.44 -8.37 6.45
N PHE A 10 7.67 -8.30 5.14
CA PHE A 10 6.90 -7.46 4.22
C PHE A 10 5.72 -8.24 3.68
N PHE A 11 4.65 -7.51 3.39
CA PHE A 11 3.42 -8.13 2.93
C PHE A 11 2.71 -7.25 1.90
N PRO A 12 2.02 -7.84 0.92
CA PRO A 12 1.41 -7.07 -0.15
C PRO A 12 0.20 -6.31 0.38
N LEU A 13 0.15 -5.01 0.12
CA LEU A 13 -0.94 -4.11 0.51
C LEU A 13 -1.81 -3.75 -0.69
N PHE A 14 -1.19 -3.30 -1.77
CA PHE A 14 -1.89 -2.81 -2.95
C PHE A 14 -1.33 -3.40 -4.24
N THR A 15 -2.19 -3.49 -5.24
CA THR A 15 -1.83 -3.63 -6.64
C THR A 15 -2.11 -2.31 -7.35
N ILE A 16 -1.13 -1.84 -8.13
CA ILE A 16 -1.25 -0.68 -9.01
C ILE A 16 -1.46 -1.15 -10.44
N ILE A 17 -2.37 -0.48 -11.14
CA ILE A 17 -2.70 -0.70 -12.54
C ILE A 17 -2.43 0.62 -13.28
N SER A 18 -1.42 0.63 -14.15
CA SER A 18 -0.88 1.85 -14.76
C SER A 18 -0.77 1.73 -16.27
N ASN A 19 -1.16 2.78 -17.00
CA ASN A 19 -0.92 2.93 -18.44
C ASN A 19 0.36 3.75 -18.74
N ASN A 20 0.97 4.36 -17.72
CA ASN A 20 2.20 5.14 -17.81
C ASN A 20 3.17 4.76 -16.68
N PHE A 21 3.77 3.59 -16.83
CA PHE A 21 4.55 2.92 -15.78
C PHE A 21 5.60 3.83 -15.14
N ASN A 22 6.47 4.46 -15.93
CA ASN A 22 7.59 5.25 -15.39
C ASN A 22 7.11 6.44 -14.55
N LYS A 23 6.07 7.14 -15.02
CA LYS A 23 5.49 8.29 -14.31
C LYS A 23 4.81 7.84 -13.03
N ASP A 24 3.95 6.82 -13.12
CA ASP A 24 3.15 6.37 -11.99
C ASP A 24 4.02 5.68 -10.93
N LEU A 25 5.06 4.95 -11.33
CA LEU A 25 6.06 4.37 -10.45
C LEU A 25 6.78 5.45 -9.61
N TYR A 26 7.18 6.55 -10.26
CA TYR A 26 7.80 7.68 -9.57
C TYR A 26 6.84 8.32 -8.56
N ILE A 27 5.58 8.55 -8.97
CA ILE A 27 4.54 9.12 -8.08
C ILE A 27 4.25 8.19 -6.89
N VAL A 28 4.11 6.90 -7.12
CA VAL A 28 3.89 5.91 -6.04
C VAL A 28 5.03 5.95 -5.04
N LYS A 29 6.29 5.93 -5.50
CA LYS A 29 7.46 6.05 -4.62
C LYS A 29 7.42 7.36 -3.82
N HIS A 30 7.11 8.47 -4.49
CA HIS A 30 7.02 9.77 -3.84
C HIS A 30 5.98 9.80 -2.72
N ILE A 31 4.77 9.27 -2.97
CA ILE A 31 3.68 9.20 -1.98
C ILE A 31 4.11 8.35 -0.77
N PHE A 32 4.61 7.13 -1.02
CA PHE A 32 4.97 6.21 0.06
C PHE A 32 6.18 6.70 0.87
N SER A 33 7.20 7.26 0.23
CA SER A 33 8.31 7.90 0.94
C SER A 33 7.88 9.15 1.71
N GLY A 34 6.81 9.83 1.28
CA GLY A 34 6.16 10.88 2.07
C GLY A 34 5.59 10.32 3.39
N PHE A 35 4.89 9.20 3.33
CA PHE A 35 4.39 8.50 4.53
C PHE A 35 5.52 7.99 5.43
N GLU A 36 6.62 7.48 4.89
CA GLU A 36 7.81 7.08 5.65
C GLU A 36 8.36 8.23 6.50
N LYS A 37 8.51 9.41 5.88
CA LYS A 37 8.97 10.62 6.56
C LYS A 37 8.01 11.07 7.65
N LEU A 38 6.71 11.10 7.37
CA LEU A 38 5.68 11.48 8.33
C LEU A 38 5.62 10.52 9.54
N ASN A 39 5.91 9.24 9.31
CA ASN A 39 5.82 8.18 10.32
C ASN A 39 7.14 7.86 11.00
N HIS A 40 8.22 8.61 10.71
CA HIS A 40 9.59 8.33 11.16
C HIS A 40 9.95 6.85 10.99
N THR A 41 9.61 6.28 9.83
CA THR A 41 9.82 4.85 9.52
C THR A 41 10.72 4.75 8.30
N GLU A 42 11.85 4.08 8.44
CA GLU A 42 12.76 3.80 7.32
C GLU A 42 12.41 2.46 6.67
N ASN A 43 12.44 2.41 5.35
CA ASN A 43 12.16 1.20 4.55
C ASN A 43 10.83 0.53 4.94
N GLY A 44 9.79 1.35 5.13
CA GLY A 44 8.44 0.90 5.48
C GLY A 44 7.73 0.20 4.33
N PHE A 45 8.15 0.42 3.09
CA PHE A 45 7.58 -0.21 1.91
C PHE A 45 8.63 -0.65 0.89
N LYS A 46 8.25 -1.59 0.03
CA LYS A 46 8.98 -1.96 -1.18
C LYS A 46 8.00 -2.25 -2.31
N LEU A 47 8.46 -2.14 -3.54
CA LEU A 47 7.69 -2.49 -4.73
C LEU A 47 8.01 -3.92 -5.15
N SER A 48 7.10 -4.56 -5.89
CA SER A 48 7.41 -5.84 -6.54
C SER A 48 8.65 -5.70 -7.42
N GLU A 49 9.50 -6.73 -7.41
CA GLU A 49 10.71 -6.76 -8.25
C GLU A 49 10.38 -6.82 -9.74
N ARG A 50 9.17 -7.29 -10.07
CA ARG A 50 8.67 -7.40 -11.44
C ARG A 50 7.34 -6.68 -11.55
N ALA A 51 7.17 -5.97 -12.66
CA ALA A 51 5.89 -5.49 -13.13
C ALA A 51 5.43 -6.40 -14.28
N GLU A 52 4.16 -6.77 -14.28
CA GLU A 52 3.54 -7.57 -15.32
C GLU A 52 2.85 -6.64 -16.31
N MET A 53 2.96 -6.94 -17.61
CA MET A 53 2.26 -6.18 -18.65
C MET A 53 1.17 -7.04 -19.27
N ALA A 54 -0.07 -6.55 -19.27
CA ALA A 54 -1.19 -7.22 -19.92
C ALA A 54 -2.11 -6.18 -20.58
N ALA A 55 -2.48 -6.42 -21.84
CA ALA A 55 -3.39 -5.57 -22.62
C ALA A 55 -3.03 -4.06 -22.60
N GLY A 56 -1.74 -3.73 -22.63
CA GLY A 56 -1.26 -2.34 -22.61
C GLY A 56 -1.24 -1.67 -21.23
N TRP A 57 -1.52 -2.42 -20.17
CA TRP A 57 -1.44 -1.97 -18.78
C TRP A 57 -0.32 -2.68 -18.03
N TRP A 58 0.28 -1.95 -17.10
CA TRP A 58 1.28 -2.45 -16.15
C TRP A 58 0.64 -2.72 -14.81
N PHE A 59 0.99 -3.86 -14.23
CA PHE A 59 0.54 -4.34 -12.94
C PHE A 59 1.74 -4.56 -12.04
N TYR A 60 1.74 -3.95 -10.87
CA TYR A 60 2.80 -4.13 -9.88
C TYR A 60 2.27 -3.96 -8.47
N ASP A 61 2.91 -4.64 -7.52
CA ASP A 61 2.45 -4.66 -6.13
C ASP A 61 3.30 -3.77 -5.23
N ILE A 62 2.66 -3.26 -4.19
CA ILE A 62 3.28 -2.53 -3.10
C ILE A 62 3.25 -3.41 -1.87
N TYR A 63 4.42 -3.70 -1.32
CA TYR A 63 4.59 -4.43 -0.09
C TYR A 63 4.96 -3.46 1.04
N VAL A 64 4.47 -3.72 2.24
CA VAL A 64 4.68 -2.88 3.41
C VAL A 64 5.08 -3.73 4.62
N SER A 65 5.86 -3.15 5.52
CA SER A 65 6.10 -3.73 6.84
C SER A 65 4.87 -3.57 7.73
N ARG A 66 4.73 -4.44 8.73
CA ARG A 66 3.62 -4.39 9.70
C ARG A 66 3.56 -3.06 10.45
N ASP A 67 4.69 -2.56 10.89
CA ASP A 67 4.75 -1.34 11.69
C ASP A 67 4.35 -0.12 10.86
N PHE A 68 4.81 -0.07 9.60
CA PHE A 68 4.54 1.03 8.71
C PHE A 68 3.05 1.14 8.36
N VAL A 69 2.43 0.03 7.96
CA VAL A 69 1.01 0.03 7.58
C VAL A 69 0.09 0.27 8.77
N THR A 70 0.47 -0.18 9.97
CA THR A 70 -0.28 0.12 11.19
C THR A 70 -0.37 1.63 11.42
N LYS A 71 0.75 2.35 11.31
CA LYS A 71 0.78 3.82 11.45
C LYS A 71 -0.03 4.51 10.36
N ILE A 72 0.08 4.07 9.09
CA ILE A 72 -0.73 4.61 7.98
C ILE A 72 -2.22 4.43 8.27
N PHE A 73 -2.64 3.24 8.71
CA PHE A 73 -4.06 2.95 8.95
C PHE A 73 -4.61 3.79 10.10
N GLN A 74 -3.86 3.96 11.18
CA GLN A 74 -4.24 4.84 12.29
C GLN A 74 -4.40 6.30 11.86
N GLN A 75 -3.63 6.77 10.87
CA GLN A 75 -3.74 8.13 10.33
C GLN A 75 -4.94 8.30 9.38
N LEU A 76 -5.21 7.28 8.56
CA LEU A 76 -6.23 7.37 7.50
C LEU A 76 -7.63 6.98 7.97
N LEU A 77 -7.75 6.18 9.03
CA LEU A 77 -9.03 5.71 9.54
C LEU A 77 -9.50 6.61 10.68
N PRO A 78 -10.55 7.43 10.47
CA PRO A 78 -11.10 8.25 11.54
C PRO A 78 -11.82 7.39 12.60
N GLU A 79 -11.95 7.95 13.81
CA GLU A 79 -12.73 7.33 14.88
C GLU A 79 -14.15 6.97 14.41
N GLY A 80 -14.59 5.75 14.72
CA GLY A 80 -15.93 5.25 14.38
C GLY A 80 -16.01 4.32 13.16
N VAL A 81 -14.93 4.14 12.39
CA VAL A 81 -14.88 3.08 11.37
C VAL A 81 -14.67 1.74 12.07
N ARG A 82 -15.73 0.91 12.12
CA ARG A 82 -15.72 -0.39 12.83
C ARG A 82 -15.92 -1.60 11.90
N ASP A 83 -16.26 -1.37 10.64
CA ASP A 83 -16.40 -2.44 9.66
C ASP A 83 -15.30 -2.41 8.60
N LYS A 84 -14.80 -3.61 8.31
CA LYS A 84 -13.63 -3.83 7.47
C LYS A 84 -13.83 -3.31 6.05
N LYS A 85 -15.06 -3.38 5.53
CA LYS A 85 -15.39 -2.94 4.18
C LYS A 85 -15.22 -1.42 4.06
N SER A 86 -15.80 -0.66 4.99
CA SER A 86 -15.65 0.80 5.02
C SER A 86 -14.20 1.23 5.21
N ALA A 87 -13.45 0.55 6.09
CA ALA A 87 -12.03 0.84 6.27
C ALA A 87 -11.22 0.62 4.98
N THR A 88 -11.47 -0.51 4.32
CA THR A 88 -10.82 -0.87 3.06
C THR A 88 -11.10 0.18 1.97
N ILE A 89 -12.36 0.60 1.83
CA ILE A 89 -12.77 1.64 0.87
C ILE A 89 -12.03 2.95 1.19
N LYS A 90 -12.10 3.43 2.45
CA LYS A 90 -11.46 4.69 2.86
C LYS A 90 -9.95 4.70 2.62
N ILE A 91 -9.25 3.62 2.98
CA ILE A 91 -7.81 3.50 2.74
C ILE A 91 -7.52 3.52 1.25
N THR A 92 -8.24 2.73 0.46
CA THR A 92 -8.03 2.67 -1.00
C THR A 92 -8.30 4.04 -1.64
N ASP A 93 -9.40 4.70 -1.28
CA ASP A 93 -9.77 6.02 -1.77
C ASP A 93 -8.74 7.08 -1.39
N ALA A 94 -8.23 7.06 -0.15
CA ALA A 94 -7.20 8.00 0.28
C ALA A 94 -5.93 7.90 -0.58
N PHE A 95 -5.45 6.70 -0.88
CA PHE A 95 -4.30 6.50 -1.78
C PHE A 95 -4.65 6.84 -3.24
N GLN A 96 -5.85 6.48 -3.70
CA GLN A 96 -6.31 6.81 -5.04
C GLN A 96 -6.37 8.32 -5.26
N ASP A 97 -6.77 9.09 -4.25
CA ASP A 97 -6.81 10.55 -4.27
C ASP A 97 -5.39 11.15 -4.26
N GLN A 98 -4.45 10.56 -3.52
CA GLN A 98 -3.04 10.99 -3.59
C GLN A 98 -2.45 10.80 -4.98
N LEU A 99 -2.75 9.69 -5.66
CA LEU A 99 -2.33 9.47 -7.06
C LEU A 99 -2.90 10.56 -7.97
N ARG A 100 -4.20 10.86 -7.87
CA ARG A 100 -4.86 11.89 -8.67
C ARG A 100 -4.28 13.29 -8.42
N LYS A 101 -4.00 13.65 -7.16
CA LYS A 101 -3.40 14.93 -6.78
C LYS A 101 -2.02 15.15 -7.42
N HIS A 102 -1.27 14.08 -7.64
CA HIS A 102 0.03 14.11 -8.31
C HIS A 102 -0.09 13.90 -9.84
N GLY A 103 -1.31 13.96 -10.39
CA GLY A 103 -1.56 13.87 -11.83
C GLY A 103 -1.42 12.46 -12.41
N SER A 104 -1.55 11.41 -11.59
CA SER A 104 -1.58 10.02 -12.04
C SER A 104 -3.01 9.57 -12.36
N GLU A 105 -3.16 8.83 -13.46
CA GLU A 105 -4.41 8.16 -13.85
C GLU A 105 -4.46 6.69 -13.41
N ALA A 106 -3.38 6.21 -12.78
CA ALA A 106 -3.28 4.84 -12.31
C ALA A 106 -4.40 4.49 -11.32
N LYS A 107 -4.79 3.22 -11.34
CA LYS A 107 -5.74 2.66 -10.38
C LYS A 107 -4.99 1.92 -9.29
N ILE A 108 -5.47 2.08 -8.07
CA ILE A 108 -5.00 1.31 -6.91
C ILE A 108 -6.14 0.43 -6.40
N LYS A 109 -5.82 -0.80 -6.05
CA LYS A 109 -6.73 -1.71 -5.35
C LYS A 109 -5.97 -2.45 -4.26
N MET A 110 -6.68 -2.91 -3.24
CA MET A 110 -6.08 -3.83 -2.26
C MET A 110 -5.60 -5.09 -2.96
N HIS A 111 -4.45 -5.60 -2.52
CA HIS A 111 -3.89 -6.81 -3.05
C HIS A 111 -4.69 -8.04 -2.58
N GLY A 112 -5.09 -8.90 -3.54
CA GLY A 112 -5.83 -10.14 -3.32
C GLY A 112 -7.29 -9.97 -2.88
N ASP A 113 -8.06 -11.07 -2.97
CA ASP A 113 -9.47 -11.15 -2.51
C ASP A 113 -9.60 -11.51 -1.01
N ILE A 114 -8.52 -12.03 -0.43
CA ILE A 114 -8.41 -12.38 0.98
C ILE A 114 -7.57 -11.29 1.64
N PRO A 115 -8.03 -10.66 2.73
CA PRO A 115 -7.29 -9.57 3.31
C PRO A 115 -6.11 -10.20 4.01
N PHE A 116 -4.94 -9.99 3.44
CA PHE A 116 -3.70 -10.07 4.20
C PHE A 116 -3.81 -9.31 5.55
N ALA A 117 -4.63 -8.25 5.58
CA ALA A 117 -5.02 -7.55 6.79
C ALA A 117 -6.04 -8.28 7.71
N ALA A 118 -6.45 -9.53 7.50
CA ALA A 118 -7.47 -10.20 8.33
C ALA A 118 -7.09 -10.22 9.83
N THR A 119 -5.84 -10.54 10.13
CA THR A 119 -5.30 -10.51 11.50
C THR A 119 -5.18 -9.08 12.04
N TRP A 120 -4.91 -8.10 11.17
CA TRP A 120 -4.84 -6.69 11.54
C TRP A 120 -6.21 -6.05 11.71
N TRP A 121 -7.21 -6.44 10.92
CA TRP A 121 -8.59 -6.00 11.05
C TRP A 121 -9.16 -6.45 12.38
N ALA A 122 -8.86 -7.69 12.81
CA ALA A 122 -9.28 -8.17 14.13
C ALA A 122 -8.71 -7.31 15.27
N TRP A 123 -7.50 -6.77 15.11
CA TRP A 123 -6.89 -5.87 16.08
C TRP A 123 -7.42 -4.42 15.96
N LEU A 124 -7.52 -3.89 14.74
CA LEU A 124 -7.89 -2.50 14.47
C LEU A 124 -9.39 -2.22 14.70
N MET A 125 -10.23 -3.25 14.62
CA MET A 125 -11.68 -3.15 14.81
C MET A 125 -12.15 -3.54 16.22
N ARG A 126 -11.22 -3.72 17.15
CA ARG A 126 -11.50 -3.99 18.56
C ARG A 126 -11.79 -2.70 19.31
#